data_AF-A0A6G7SIC0-F1
#
_entry.id   AF-A0A6G7SIC0-F1
#
_cell.length_a   1.000
_cell.length_b   1.000
_cell.length_c   1.000
_cell.angle_alpha   90.00
_cell.angle_beta   90.00
_cell.angle_gamma   90.00
#
_symmetry.space_group_name_H-M   'P 1'
#
loop_
_entity.id
_entity.type
_entity.pdbx_description
1 polymer ?
#
loop_
_entity_poly.entity_id
_entity_poly.type
_entity_poly.pdbx_seq_one_letter_code
_entity_poly.pdbx_strand_id
1 'polypeptide(L)'
;PRDVWKMYMNMSKFDLAKEFCKDRPECMDMVLAKEAEHCFQNKKYKESAKCYALTQNYFEEIALKFIEAKQEEALMEYLLKKLFNLKPSEKIQVTLLTTWLTELYLNRLGMLESDTSKRSLYLKTRDEFRSFLSSPRNKECLFNNRASVHDLLASHGDTENMVYFAVLMQDYERVVAHHCQHDDYDEALNVLTKHRDEKLFYKFSPVLMQHIPRKVVDSWIMMGKRLDPKNLIPALVNYSQSAGTHINEAI
;
A
#
# COMPACT_ATOMS: atom_id res chain seq x y z
N PRO A 1 -32.51 -36.53 12.12
CA PRO A 1 -31.10 -36.04 12.19
C PRO A 1 -30.69 -34.98 11.13
N ARG A 2 -31.44 -34.80 10.02
CA ARG A 2 -31.06 -33.93 8.90
C ARG A 2 -31.14 -32.41 9.17
N ASP A 3 -31.99 -31.98 10.11
CA ASP A 3 -32.23 -30.56 10.48
C ASP A 3 -31.69 -30.14 11.86
N VAL A 4 -30.90 -30.99 12.51
CA VAL A 4 -30.35 -30.72 13.86
C VAL A 4 -29.52 -29.43 13.89
N TRP A 5 -28.83 -29.13 12.79
CA TRP A 5 -28.07 -27.88 12.63
C TRP A 5 -28.96 -26.63 12.68
N LYS A 6 -30.21 -26.67 12.16
CA LYS A 6 -31.16 -25.55 12.22
C LYS A 6 -31.58 -25.26 13.65
N MET A 7 -31.78 -26.32 14.46
CA MET A 7 -32.10 -26.18 15.88
C MET A 7 -30.94 -25.49 16.62
N TYR A 8 -29.70 -25.96 16.45
CA TYR A 8 -28.53 -25.33 17.07
C TYR A 8 -28.31 -23.90 16.61
N MET A 9 -28.50 -23.62 15.32
CA MET A 9 -28.44 -22.27 14.76
C MET A 9 -29.49 -21.34 15.39
N ASN A 10 -30.74 -21.80 15.56
CA ASN A 10 -31.79 -21.02 16.21
C ASN A 10 -31.52 -20.78 17.71
N MET A 11 -30.79 -21.69 18.36
CA MET A 11 -30.31 -21.52 19.74
C MET A 11 -29.03 -20.68 19.85
N SER A 12 -28.55 -20.08 18.75
CA SER A 12 -27.27 -19.34 18.68
C SER A 12 -26.03 -20.17 19.05
N LYS A 13 -26.13 -21.51 18.96
CA LYS A 13 -25.01 -22.45 19.16
C LYS A 13 -24.33 -22.73 17.83
N PHE A 14 -23.70 -21.70 17.25
CA PHE A 14 -23.17 -21.74 15.88
C PHE A 14 -22.05 -22.76 15.71
N ASP A 15 -21.17 -22.95 16.69
CA ASP A 15 -20.07 -23.92 16.59
C ASP A 15 -20.58 -25.35 16.42
N LEU A 16 -21.55 -25.75 17.24
CA LEU A 16 -22.23 -27.03 17.11
C LEU A 16 -22.96 -27.13 15.76
N ALA A 17 -23.67 -26.07 15.33
CA ALA A 17 -24.33 -26.07 14.04
C ALA A 17 -23.35 -26.28 12.87
N LYS A 18 -22.17 -25.65 12.90
CA LYS A 18 -21.10 -25.82 11.92
C LYS A 18 -20.59 -27.26 11.88
N GLU A 19 -20.49 -27.93 13.03
CA GLU A 19 -20.08 -29.35 13.08
C GLU A 19 -21.03 -30.29 12.34
N PHE A 20 -22.34 -30.05 12.41
CA PHE A 20 -23.35 -30.84 11.70
C PHE A 20 -23.49 -30.47 10.21
N CYS A 21 -22.80 -29.42 9.76
CA CYS A 21 -22.83 -28.90 8.39
C CYS A 21 -21.53 -29.17 7.58
N LYS A 22 -20.53 -29.86 8.16
CA LYS A 22 -19.21 -30.08 7.53
C LYS A 22 -19.27 -30.62 6.10
N ASP A 23 -20.16 -31.57 5.84
CA ASP A 23 -20.29 -32.21 4.52
C ASP A 23 -21.31 -31.51 3.61
N ARG A 24 -21.88 -30.37 4.03
CA ARG A 24 -22.98 -29.67 3.33
C ARG A 24 -22.67 -28.18 3.21
N PRO A 25 -21.99 -27.76 2.12
CA PRO A 25 -21.59 -26.36 1.92
C PRO A 25 -22.76 -25.36 2.01
N GLU A 26 -23.92 -25.70 1.45
CA GLU A 26 -25.12 -24.84 1.51
C GLU A 26 -25.62 -24.65 2.95
N CYS A 27 -25.62 -25.71 3.76
CA CYS A 27 -26.02 -25.60 5.17
C CYS A 27 -24.97 -24.83 5.98
N MET A 28 -23.69 -25.00 5.68
CA MET A 28 -22.60 -24.25 6.31
C MET A 28 -22.71 -22.75 6.02
N ASP A 29 -23.01 -22.38 4.77
CA ASP A 29 -23.23 -21.00 4.35
C ASP A 29 -24.38 -20.34 5.12
N MET A 30 -25.52 -21.02 5.25
CA MET A 30 -26.66 -20.53 6.03
C MET A 30 -26.31 -20.30 7.51
N VAL A 31 -25.55 -21.21 8.12
CA VAL A 31 -25.10 -21.07 9.52
C VAL A 31 -24.15 -19.88 9.67
N LEU A 32 -23.18 -19.73 8.77
CA LEU A 32 -22.24 -18.61 8.77
C LEU A 32 -22.94 -17.26 8.57
N ALA A 33 -23.91 -17.19 7.64
CA ALA A 33 -24.70 -15.99 7.42
C ALA A 33 -25.51 -15.60 8.67
N LYS A 34 -26.11 -16.59 9.35
CA LYS A 34 -26.86 -16.36 10.59
C LYS A 34 -25.96 -15.97 11.76
N GLU A 35 -24.77 -16.57 11.87
CA GLU A 35 -23.74 -16.21 12.86
C GLU A 35 -23.26 -14.78 12.63
N ALA A 36 -22.97 -14.42 11.36
CA ALA A 36 -22.54 -13.08 10.99
C ALA A 36 -23.60 -12.02 11.30
N GLU A 37 -24.87 -12.31 11.02
CA GLU A 37 -26.01 -11.46 11.36
C GLU A 37 -26.14 -11.27 12.87
N HIS A 38 -26.07 -12.37 13.63
CA HIS A 38 -26.16 -12.32 15.08
C HIS A 38 -25.00 -11.50 15.68
N CYS A 39 -23.78 -11.64 15.18
CA CYS A 39 -22.65 -10.81 15.59
C CYS A 39 -22.89 -9.34 15.25
N PHE A 40 -23.41 -9.04 14.05
CA PHE A 40 -23.70 -7.67 13.63
C PHE A 40 -24.72 -6.98 14.54
N GLN A 41 -25.83 -7.65 14.85
CA GLN A 41 -26.88 -7.15 15.74
C GLN A 41 -26.38 -6.89 17.15
N ASN A 42 -25.42 -7.71 17.61
CA ASN A 42 -24.75 -7.54 18.90
C ASN A 42 -23.59 -6.54 18.88
N LYS A 43 -23.44 -5.74 17.81
CA LYS A 43 -22.36 -4.76 17.61
C LYS A 43 -20.94 -5.34 17.60
N LYS A 44 -20.83 -6.66 17.39
CA LYS A 44 -19.58 -7.40 17.20
C LYS A 44 -19.20 -7.37 15.72
N TYR A 45 -18.92 -6.16 15.22
CA TYR A 45 -18.82 -5.90 13.78
C TYR A 45 -17.62 -6.59 13.13
N LYS A 46 -16.47 -6.68 13.81
CA LYS A 46 -15.29 -7.39 13.29
C LYS A 46 -15.52 -8.90 13.18
N GLU A 47 -16.14 -9.51 14.17
CA GLU A 47 -16.48 -10.94 14.11
C GLU A 47 -17.50 -11.19 13.01
N SER A 48 -18.50 -10.31 12.88
CA SER A 48 -19.48 -10.36 11.78
C SER A 48 -18.81 -10.30 10.41
N ALA A 49 -17.87 -9.37 10.20
CA ALA A 49 -17.11 -9.23 8.96
C ALA A 49 -16.33 -10.50 8.60
N LYS A 50 -15.67 -11.12 9.58
CA LYS A 50 -14.94 -12.39 9.38
C LYS A 50 -15.87 -13.52 8.94
N CYS A 51 -17.06 -13.61 9.53
CA CYS A 51 -18.06 -14.62 9.15
C CYS A 51 -18.64 -14.35 7.75
N TYR A 52 -19.10 -13.12 7.46
CA TYR A 52 -19.64 -12.78 6.14
C TYR A 52 -18.62 -12.95 5.01
N ALA A 53 -17.32 -12.77 5.28
CA ALA A 53 -16.30 -12.97 4.27
C ALA A 53 -16.25 -14.43 3.75
N LEU A 54 -16.71 -15.39 4.57
CA LEU A 54 -16.76 -16.80 4.24
C LEU A 54 -18.08 -17.22 3.57
N THR A 55 -19.10 -16.35 3.53
CA THR A 55 -20.40 -16.67 2.94
C THR A 55 -20.46 -16.35 1.44
N GLN A 56 -21.49 -16.88 0.78
CA GLN A 56 -21.89 -16.64 -0.60
C GLN A 56 -22.90 -15.49 -0.74
N ASN A 57 -23.12 -14.70 0.32
CA ASN A 57 -23.94 -13.48 0.22
C ASN A 57 -23.37 -12.52 -0.83
N TYR A 58 -24.26 -11.71 -1.41
CA TYR A 58 -23.87 -10.67 -2.35
C TYR A 58 -22.88 -9.71 -1.71
N PHE A 59 -21.76 -9.48 -2.40
CA PHE A 59 -20.65 -8.68 -1.89
C PHE A 59 -21.10 -7.25 -1.55
N GLU A 60 -21.86 -6.65 -2.45
CA GLU A 60 -22.36 -5.29 -2.38
C GLU A 60 -23.30 -5.11 -1.20
N GLU A 61 -24.17 -6.09 -0.93
CA GLU A 61 -25.10 -6.07 0.20
C GLU A 61 -24.34 -6.00 1.52
N ILE A 62 -23.34 -6.87 1.71
CA ILE A 62 -22.56 -6.91 2.94
C ILE A 62 -21.66 -5.67 3.07
N ALA A 63 -21.03 -5.23 1.99
CA ALA A 63 -20.20 -4.04 2.00
C ALA A 63 -21.02 -2.79 2.37
N LEU A 64 -22.18 -2.61 1.74
CA LEU A 64 -23.10 -1.52 2.02
C LEU A 64 -23.57 -1.55 3.48
N LYS A 65 -23.86 -2.74 4.02
CA LYS A 65 -24.25 -2.90 5.42
C LYS A 65 -23.22 -2.35 6.42
N PHE A 66 -21.93 -2.57 6.19
CA PHE A 66 -20.88 -2.00 7.04
C PHE A 66 -20.69 -0.49 6.81
N ILE A 67 -20.88 0.00 5.58
CA ILE A 67 -20.82 1.42 5.24
C ILE A 67 -21.94 2.19 5.96
N GLU A 68 -23.19 1.72 5.86
CA GLU A 68 -24.36 2.34 6.50
C GLU A 68 -24.25 2.37 8.03
N ALA A 69 -23.66 1.33 8.62
CA ALA A 69 -23.38 1.28 10.05
C ALA A 69 -22.15 2.11 10.49
N LYS A 70 -21.45 2.76 9.54
CA LYS A 70 -20.21 3.52 9.76
C LYS A 70 -19.11 2.68 10.44
N GLN A 71 -19.02 1.40 10.09
CA GLN A 71 -18.07 0.44 10.66
C GLN A 71 -16.93 0.16 9.68
N GLU A 72 -16.08 1.17 9.45
CA GLU A 72 -14.95 1.08 8.52
C GLU A 72 -13.99 -0.05 8.85
N GLU A 73 -13.64 -0.25 10.13
CA GLU A 73 -12.73 -1.32 10.54
C GLU A 73 -13.28 -2.72 10.22
N ALA A 74 -14.59 -2.89 10.34
CA ALA A 74 -15.24 -4.15 10.01
C ALA A 74 -15.30 -4.35 8.48
N LEU A 75 -15.56 -3.28 7.72
CA LEU A 75 -15.47 -3.32 6.27
C LEU A 75 -14.07 -3.73 5.82
N MET A 76 -13.01 -3.12 6.36
CA MET A 76 -11.62 -3.48 6.04
C MET A 76 -11.33 -4.95 6.34
N GLU A 77 -11.77 -5.47 7.49
CA GLU A 77 -11.63 -6.89 7.85
C GLU A 77 -12.36 -7.80 6.84
N TYR A 78 -13.59 -7.43 6.45
CA TYR A 78 -14.37 -8.16 5.44
C TYR A 78 -13.63 -8.20 4.09
N LEU A 79 -13.15 -7.05 3.61
CA LEU A 79 -12.44 -6.94 2.33
C LEU A 79 -11.10 -7.68 2.34
N LEU A 80 -10.31 -7.58 3.42
CA LEU A 80 -9.06 -8.31 3.59
C LEU A 80 -9.30 -9.83 3.54
N LYS A 81 -10.34 -10.29 4.24
CA LYS A 81 -10.67 -11.72 4.28
C LYS A 81 -11.21 -12.22 2.94
N LYS A 82 -12.03 -11.42 2.23
CA LYS A 82 -12.46 -11.72 0.85
C LYS A 82 -11.26 -11.79 -0.10
N LEU A 83 -10.37 -10.80 -0.06
CA LEU A 83 -9.13 -10.78 -0.84
C LEU A 83 -8.27 -12.03 -0.55
N PHE A 84 -8.20 -12.45 0.71
CA PHE A 84 -7.49 -13.67 1.10
C PHE A 84 -8.16 -14.97 0.60
N ASN A 85 -9.42 -14.95 0.21
CA ASN A 85 -10.12 -16.13 -0.29
C ASN A 85 -10.21 -16.16 -1.83
N LEU A 86 -9.88 -15.07 -2.52
CA LEU A 86 -9.88 -15.01 -3.99
C LEU A 86 -8.81 -15.91 -4.61
N LYS A 87 -9.16 -16.58 -5.70
CA LYS A 87 -8.23 -17.36 -6.51
C LYS A 87 -7.31 -16.42 -7.31
N PRO A 88 -6.07 -16.84 -7.61
CA PRO A 88 -5.15 -16.04 -8.44
C PRO A 88 -5.69 -15.68 -9.84
N SER A 89 -6.65 -16.44 -10.36
CA SER A 89 -7.33 -16.17 -11.63
C SER A 89 -8.27 -14.96 -11.59
N GLU A 90 -8.72 -14.55 -10.40
CA GLU A 90 -9.72 -13.48 -10.20
C GLU A 90 -9.06 -12.10 -10.20
N LYS A 91 -8.28 -11.79 -11.25
CA LYS A 91 -7.41 -10.60 -11.31
C LYS A 91 -8.17 -9.28 -11.16
N ILE A 92 -9.38 -9.19 -11.71
CA ILE A 92 -10.20 -7.98 -11.65
C ILE A 92 -10.67 -7.74 -10.21
N GLN A 93 -11.18 -8.77 -9.55
CA GLN A 93 -11.64 -8.72 -8.17
C GLN A 93 -10.47 -8.40 -7.22
N VAL A 94 -9.31 -9.03 -7.43
CA VAL A 94 -8.09 -8.71 -6.68
C VAL A 94 -7.70 -7.25 -6.85
N THR A 95 -7.75 -6.72 -8.07
CA THR A 95 -7.43 -5.31 -8.35
C THR A 95 -8.41 -4.38 -7.65
N LEU A 96 -9.71 -4.62 -7.80
CA LEU A 96 -10.76 -3.81 -7.16
C LEU A 96 -10.61 -3.78 -5.64
N LEU A 97 -10.46 -4.94 -5.00
CA LEU A 97 -10.31 -5.03 -3.55
C LEU A 97 -8.99 -4.42 -3.07
N THR A 98 -7.89 -4.61 -3.81
CA THR A 98 -6.58 -4.03 -3.46
C THR A 98 -6.63 -2.51 -3.52
N THR A 99 -7.19 -1.95 -4.58
CA THR A 99 -7.36 -0.50 -4.76
C THR A 99 -8.25 0.07 -3.67
N TRP A 100 -9.39 -0.57 -3.37
CA TRP A 100 -10.30 -0.09 -2.34
C TRP A 100 -9.68 -0.19 -0.94
N LEU A 101 -9.01 -1.29 -0.60
CA LEU A 101 -8.29 -1.41 0.66
C LEU A 101 -7.20 -0.35 0.80
N THR A 102 -6.46 -0.05 -0.27
CA THR A 102 -5.47 1.03 -0.28
C THR A 102 -6.13 2.36 0.06
N GLU A 103 -7.24 2.70 -0.59
CA GLU A 103 -8.01 3.91 -0.31
C GLU A 103 -8.49 3.98 1.15
N LEU A 104 -9.01 2.87 1.70
CA LEU A 104 -9.44 2.81 3.09
C LEU A 104 -8.29 2.99 4.09
N TYR A 105 -7.13 2.36 3.83
CA TYR A 105 -5.94 2.56 4.66
C TYR A 105 -5.48 4.02 4.63
N LEU A 106 -5.42 4.65 3.46
CA LEU A 106 -4.98 6.04 3.33
C LEU A 106 -5.93 7.02 4.02
N ASN A 107 -7.24 6.88 3.79
CA ASN A 107 -8.25 7.68 4.51
C ASN A 107 -8.09 7.55 6.02
N ARG A 108 -7.93 6.32 6.51
CA ARG A 108 -7.74 6.05 7.93
C ARG A 108 -6.46 6.66 8.48
N LEU A 109 -5.35 6.56 7.75
CA LEU A 109 -4.07 7.14 8.15
C LEU A 109 -4.16 8.67 8.21
N GLY A 110 -4.73 9.32 7.20
CA GLY A 110 -4.93 10.77 7.20
C GLY A 110 -5.81 11.25 8.35
N MET A 111 -6.88 10.52 8.68
CA MET A 111 -7.72 10.82 9.84
C MET A 111 -6.97 10.69 11.17
N LEU A 112 -6.08 9.70 11.30
CA LEU A 112 -5.30 9.44 12.51
C LEU A 112 -4.09 10.37 12.65
N GLU A 113 -3.53 10.87 11.55
CA GLU A 113 -2.35 11.74 11.54
C GLU A 113 -2.61 13.07 12.27
N SER A 114 -3.82 13.62 12.11
CA SER A 114 -4.23 14.88 12.74
C SER A 114 -4.37 14.83 14.28
N ASP A 115 -4.43 13.64 14.87
CA ASP A 115 -4.74 13.43 16.29
C ASP A 115 -3.57 12.78 17.04
N THR A 116 -2.77 13.61 17.72
CA THR A 116 -1.59 13.17 18.47
C THR A 116 -1.93 12.14 19.57
N SER A 117 -3.16 12.18 20.12
CA SER A 117 -3.60 11.20 21.14
C SER A 117 -3.72 9.79 20.58
N LYS A 118 -3.91 9.65 19.26
CA LYS A 118 -4.06 8.37 18.56
C LYS A 118 -2.77 7.88 17.90
N ARG A 119 -1.60 8.41 18.30
CA ARG A 119 -0.31 8.06 17.68
C ARG A 119 -0.02 6.55 17.68
N SER A 120 -0.36 5.84 18.76
CA SER A 120 -0.19 4.38 18.82
C SER A 120 -1.05 3.64 17.81
N LEU A 121 -2.29 4.08 17.62
CA LEU A 121 -3.21 3.52 16.63
C LEU A 121 -2.75 3.84 15.20
N TYR A 122 -2.30 5.07 14.95
CA TYR A 122 -1.70 5.46 13.67
C TYR A 122 -0.54 4.52 13.29
N LEU A 123 0.41 4.32 14.21
CA LEU A 123 1.59 3.47 13.95
C LEU A 123 1.17 2.03 13.64
N LYS A 124 0.21 1.50 14.41
CA LYS A 124 -0.34 0.16 14.14
C LYS A 124 -0.98 0.06 12.77
N THR A 125 -1.84 1.01 12.40
CA THR A 125 -2.51 1.03 11.09
C THR A 125 -1.50 1.21 9.95
N ARG A 126 -0.45 2.01 10.14
CA ARG A 126 0.64 2.16 9.16
C ARG A 126 1.37 0.85 8.94
N ASP A 127 1.70 0.15 10.02
CA ASP A 127 2.44 -1.12 9.94
C ASP A 127 1.56 -2.24 9.32
N GLU A 128 0.25 -2.23 9.57
CA GLU A 128 -0.74 -3.08 8.90
C GLU A 128 -0.81 -2.77 7.39
N PHE A 129 -0.86 -1.48 7.02
CA PHE A 129 -0.87 -1.06 5.61
C PHE A 129 0.41 -1.46 4.88
N ARG A 130 1.58 -1.25 5.50
CA ARG A 130 2.87 -1.67 4.94
C ARG A 130 2.99 -3.17 4.77
N SER A 131 2.47 -3.94 5.74
CA SER A 131 2.37 -5.39 5.64
C SER A 131 1.47 -5.80 4.47
N PHE A 132 0.32 -5.14 4.31
CA PHE A 132 -0.58 -5.33 3.18
C PHE A 132 0.09 -5.05 1.82
N LEU A 133 0.82 -3.93 1.69
CA LEU A 133 1.54 -3.58 0.46
C LEU A 133 2.66 -4.58 0.15
N SER A 134 3.42 -5.01 1.17
CA SER A 134 4.54 -5.94 1.01
C SER A 134 4.13 -7.41 0.80
N SER A 135 2.84 -7.73 0.96
CA SER A 135 2.33 -9.09 0.85
C SER A 135 2.65 -9.70 -0.53
N PRO A 136 3.32 -10.88 -0.60
CA PRO A 136 3.63 -11.53 -1.86
C PRO A 136 2.41 -11.78 -2.76
N ARG A 137 1.25 -11.99 -2.13
CA ARG A 137 -0.02 -12.21 -2.82
C ARG A 137 -0.51 -10.97 -3.58
N ASN A 138 -0.25 -9.79 -3.03
CA ASN A 138 -0.69 -8.53 -3.61
C ASN A 138 0.33 -7.97 -4.60
N LYS A 139 1.57 -8.47 -4.57
CA LYS A 139 2.71 -7.95 -5.34
C LYS A 139 2.45 -7.84 -6.84
N GLU A 140 1.91 -8.88 -7.49
CA GLU A 140 1.62 -8.84 -8.94
C GLU A 140 0.58 -7.75 -9.26
N CYS A 141 -0.51 -7.70 -8.47
CA CYS A 141 -1.56 -6.71 -8.64
C CYS A 141 -1.04 -5.28 -8.44
N LEU A 142 -0.31 -5.04 -7.36
CA LEU A 142 0.27 -3.74 -7.04
C LEU A 142 1.28 -3.30 -8.10
N PHE A 143 2.09 -4.22 -8.61
CA PHE A 143 3.06 -3.91 -9.67
C PHE A 143 2.39 -3.53 -11.00
N ASN A 144 1.37 -4.27 -11.39
CA ASN A 144 0.62 -4.03 -12.63
C ASN A 144 -0.17 -2.71 -12.57
N ASN A 145 -0.62 -2.32 -11.38
CA ASN A 145 -1.42 -1.10 -11.15
C ASN A 145 -0.62 0.01 -10.45
N ARG A 146 0.72 -0.04 -10.47
CA ARG A 146 1.58 0.84 -9.66
C ARG A 146 1.35 2.33 -9.94
N ALA A 147 1.04 2.70 -11.19
CA ALA A 147 0.75 4.09 -11.55
C ALA A 147 -0.48 4.61 -10.78
N SER A 148 -1.59 3.87 -10.83
CA SER A 148 -2.81 4.21 -10.09
C SER A 148 -2.58 4.24 -8.58
N VAL A 149 -1.81 3.29 -8.02
CA VAL A 149 -1.50 3.28 -6.59
C VAL A 149 -0.64 4.49 -6.19
N HIS A 150 0.31 4.90 -7.04
CA HIS A 150 1.07 6.13 -6.83
C HIS A 150 0.19 7.37 -6.88
N ASP A 151 -0.75 7.45 -7.82
CA ASP A 151 -1.69 8.57 -7.92
C ASP A 151 -2.57 8.68 -6.67
N LEU A 152 -3.03 7.54 -6.12
CA LEU A 152 -3.76 7.50 -4.85
C LEU A 152 -2.90 7.97 -3.66
N LEU A 153 -1.68 7.47 -3.54
CA LEU A 153 -0.76 7.89 -2.47
C LEU A 153 -0.49 9.41 -2.53
N ALA A 154 -0.29 9.94 -3.73
CA ALA A 154 -0.07 11.37 -3.96
C ALA A 154 -1.32 12.21 -3.64
N SER A 155 -2.52 11.74 -4.00
CA SER A 155 -3.77 12.48 -3.71
C SER A 155 -4.07 12.61 -2.22
N HIS A 156 -3.61 11.64 -1.42
CA HIS A 156 -3.70 11.67 0.04
C HIS A 156 -2.57 12.45 0.72
N GLY A 157 -1.56 12.89 -0.03
CA GLY A 157 -0.38 13.57 0.52
C GLY A 157 0.52 12.68 1.38
N ASP A 158 0.37 11.36 1.31
CA ASP A 158 1.10 10.39 2.13
C ASP A 158 2.50 10.12 1.54
N THR A 159 3.38 11.10 1.74
CA THR A 159 4.76 11.07 1.22
C THR A 159 5.57 9.90 1.79
N GLU A 160 5.42 9.58 3.08
CA GLU A 160 6.14 8.49 3.74
C GLU A 160 5.81 7.14 3.09
N ASN A 161 4.52 6.83 2.89
CA ASN A 161 4.12 5.58 2.27
C ASN A 161 4.30 5.59 0.74
N MET A 162 4.29 6.77 0.09
CA MET A 162 4.67 6.90 -1.32
C MET A 162 6.10 6.44 -1.57
N VAL A 163 7.06 6.90 -0.76
CA VAL A 163 8.47 6.47 -0.85
C VAL A 163 8.61 4.99 -0.55
N TYR A 164 7.96 4.51 0.51
CA TYR A 164 7.94 3.08 0.86
C TYR A 164 7.44 2.21 -0.31
N PHE A 165 6.32 2.61 -0.93
CA PHE A 165 5.76 1.89 -2.07
C PHE A 165 6.66 1.95 -3.31
N ALA A 166 7.30 3.10 -3.57
CA ALA A 166 8.27 3.23 -4.66
C ALA A 166 9.48 2.29 -4.49
N VAL A 167 10.04 2.22 -3.28
CA VAL A 167 11.11 1.25 -2.96
C VAL A 167 10.64 -0.19 -3.16
N LEU A 168 9.44 -0.52 -2.68
CA LEU A 168 8.87 -1.86 -2.80
C LEU A 168 8.65 -2.28 -4.27
N MET A 169 8.22 -1.34 -5.13
CA MET A 169 8.04 -1.54 -6.56
C MET A 169 9.34 -1.40 -7.37
N GLN A 170 10.46 -1.08 -6.71
CA GLN A 170 11.76 -0.79 -7.33
C GLN A 170 11.71 0.39 -8.32
N ASP A 171 10.81 1.34 -8.08
CA ASP A 171 10.73 2.61 -8.82
C ASP A 171 11.70 3.62 -8.21
N TYR A 172 13.00 3.36 -8.39
CA TYR A 172 14.06 4.21 -7.83
C TYR A 172 14.11 5.60 -8.46
N GLU A 173 13.54 5.77 -9.66
CA GLU A 173 13.38 7.11 -10.24
C GLU A 173 12.53 7.99 -9.31
N ARG A 174 11.37 7.49 -8.88
CA ARG A 174 10.48 8.22 -7.98
C ARG A 174 11.11 8.44 -6.60
N VAL A 175 11.86 7.46 -6.09
CA VAL A 175 12.58 7.59 -4.80
C VAL A 175 13.63 8.69 -4.86
N VAL A 176 14.47 8.71 -5.89
CA VAL A 176 15.51 9.73 -6.05
C VAL A 176 14.89 11.11 -6.29
N ALA A 177 13.85 11.20 -7.12
CA ALA A 177 13.12 12.45 -7.34
C ALA A 177 12.54 13.01 -6.04
N HIS A 178 11.97 12.16 -5.18
CA HIS A 178 11.44 12.57 -3.89
C HIS A 178 12.51 13.16 -2.97
N HIS A 179 13.65 12.48 -2.82
CA HIS A 179 14.75 13.01 -2.00
C HIS A 179 15.31 14.33 -2.56
N CYS A 180 15.45 14.46 -3.88
CA CYS A 180 15.86 15.73 -4.49
C CYS A 180 14.85 16.86 -4.23
N GLN A 181 13.55 16.58 -4.22
CA GLN A 181 12.50 17.58 -3.93
C GLN A 181 12.49 18.06 -2.48
N HIS A 182 13.06 17.28 -1.56
CA HIS A 182 13.12 17.59 -0.12
C HIS A 182 14.52 18.02 0.33
N ASP A 183 15.39 18.39 -0.62
CA ASP A 183 16.78 18.77 -0.38
C ASP A 183 17.67 17.68 0.26
N ASP A 184 17.21 16.42 0.29
CA ASP A 184 17.93 15.25 0.78
C ASP A 184 18.89 14.69 -0.28
N TYR A 185 19.75 15.53 -0.84
CA TYR A 185 20.63 15.18 -1.97
C TYR A 185 21.59 14.02 -1.65
N ASP A 186 21.99 13.87 -0.39
CA ASP A 186 22.83 12.77 0.08
C ASP A 186 22.12 11.41 0.00
N GLU A 187 20.87 11.34 0.44
CA GLU A 187 20.07 10.12 0.35
C GLU A 187 19.71 9.80 -1.11
N ALA A 188 19.42 10.81 -1.92
CA ALA A 188 19.25 10.66 -3.37
C ALA A 188 20.48 9.99 -4.02
N LEU A 189 21.69 10.46 -3.69
CA LEU A 189 22.94 9.88 -4.19
C LEU A 189 23.21 8.48 -3.61
N ASN A 190 22.86 8.22 -2.35
CA ASN A 190 22.95 6.89 -1.74
C ASN A 190 22.07 5.87 -2.48
N VAL A 191 20.86 6.24 -2.87
CA VAL A 191 19.97 5.38 -3.67
C VAL A 191 20.59 5.10 -5.05
N LEU A 192 21.08 6.13 -5.74
CA LEU A 192 21.73 5.97 -7.05
C LEU A 192 22.96 5.05 -6.97
N THR A 193 23.85 5.28 -6.02
CA THR A 193 25.10 4.51 -5.86
C THR A 193 24.85 3.05 -5.46
N LYS A 194 23.78 2.79 -4.71
CA LYS A 194 23.35 1.43 -4.33
C LYS A 194 22.82 0.64 -5.52
N HIS A 195 21.98 1.25 -6.35
CA HIS A 195 21.32 0.56 -7.47
C HIS A 195 22.13 0.57 -8.77
N ARG A 196 23.03 1.55 -8.94
CA ARG A 196 23.99 1.64 -10.06
C ARG A 196 23.31 1.61 -11.44
N ASP A 197 22.14 2.24 -11.56
CA ASP A 197 21.44 2.43 -12.83
C ASP A 197 22.01 3.66 -13.57
N GLU A 198 22.63 3.42 -14.72
CA GLU A 198 23.28 4.45 -15.54
C GLU A 198 22.30 5.56 -15.97
N LYS A 199 21.06 5.20 -16.33
CA LYS A 199 20.06 6.16 -16.80
C LYS A 199 19.65 7.11 -15.68
N LEU A 200 19.47 6.57 -14.47
CA LEU A 200 19.15 7.40 -13.30
C LEU A 200 20.31 8.32 -12.94
N PHE A 201 21.56 7.82 -13.02
CA PHE A 201 22.74 8.66 -12.84
C PHE A 201 22.74 9.84 -13.82
N TYR A 202 22.56 9.61 -15.13
CA TYR A 202 22.52 10.72 -16.10
C TYR A 202 21.38 11.69 -15.83
N LYS A 203 20.20 11.18 -15.49
CA LYS A 203 18.99 11.99 -15.27
C LYS A 203 19.10 12.93 -14.07
N PHE A 204 19.60 12.43 -12.94
CA PHE A 204 19.66 13.20 -11.69
C PHE A 204 20.99 13.92 -11.46
N SER A 205 22.03 13.58 -12.23
CA SER A 205 23.35 14.22 -12.17
C SER A 205 23.31 15.75 -12.26
N PRO A 206 22.55 16.40 -13.16
CA PRO A 206 22.52 17.86 -13.25
C PRO A 206 22.06 18.54 -11.95
N VAL A 207 21.02 18.01 -11.31
CA VAL A 207 20.48 18.54 -10.05
C VAL A 207 21.47 18.28 -8.92
N LEU A 208 21.94 17.04 -8.77
CA LEU A 208 22.87 16.69 -7.68
C LEU A 208 24.21 17.44 -7.80
N MET A 209 24.67 17.71 -9.02
CA MET A 209 25.91 18.46 -9.25
C MET A 209 25.81 19.92 -8.76
N GLN A 210 24.63 20.54 -8.80
CA GLN A 210 24.44 21.90 -8.31
C GLN A 210 24.59 21.98 -6.78
N HIS A 211 24.19 20.94 -6.05
CA HIS A 211 24.14 20.95 -4.59
C HIS A 211 25.31 20.22 -3.91
N ILE A 212 25.74 19.07 -4.45
CA ILE A 212 26.79 18.20 -3.85
C ILE A 212 27.84 17.74 -4.87
N PRO A 213 28.49 18.66 -5.62
CA PRO A 213 29.33 18.34 -6.77
C PRO A 213 30.46 17.36 -6.47
N ARG A 214 31.14 17.49 -5.32
CA ARG A 214 32.26 16.62 -4.94
C ARG A 214 31.81 15.16 -4.79
N LYS A 215 30.75 14.91 -4.03
CA LYS A 215 30.21 13.56 -3.78
C LYS A 215 29.69 12.91 -5.07
N VAL A 216 29.12 13.71 -5.96
CA VAL A 216 28.64 13.24 -7.27
C VAL A 216 29.80 12.80 -8.15
N VAL A 217 30.88 13.60 -8.25
CA VAL A 217 32.08 13.22 -8.99
C VAL A 217 32.74 11.96 -8.41
N ASP A 218 32.86 11.87 -7.09
CA ASP A 218 33.38 10.66 -6.43
C ASP A 218 32.54 9.42 -6.78
N SER A 219 31.21 9.58 -6.84
CA SER A 219 30.27 8.52 -7.23
C SER A 219 30.40 8.15 -8.71
N TRP A 220 30.64 9.11 -9.60
CA TRP A 220 30.93 8.83 -11.01
C TRP A 220 32.23 8.04 -11.18
N ILE A 221 33.28 8.42 -10.46
CA ILE A 221 34.56 7.70 -10.45
C ILE A 221 34.35 6.26 -9.96
N MET A 222 33.55 6.07 -8.92
CA MET A 222 33.18 4.73 -8.42
C MET A 222 32.39 3.90 -9.43
N MET A 223 31.50 4.53 -10.22
CA MET A 223 30.76 3.87 -11.30
C MET A 223 31.68 3.49 -12.48
N GLY A 224 32.80 4.21 -12.65
CA GLY A 224 33.85 3.90 -13.60
C GLY A 224 33.34 3.76 -15.03
N LYS A 225 33.68 2.64 -15.68
CA LYS A 225 33.35 2.37 -17.11
C LYS A 225 31.86 2.19 -17.40
N ARG A 226 30.98 2.15 -16.38
CA ARG A 226 29.52 2.10 -16.58
C ARG A 226 28.97 3.42 -17.09
N LEU A 227 29.61 4.54 -16.77
CA LEU A 227 29.17 5.84 -17.23
C LEU A 227 29.95 6.24 -18.48
N ASP A 228 29.24 6.64 -19.53
CA ASP A 228 29.80 7.33 -20.69
C ASP A 228 30.01 8.81 -20.30
N PRO A 229 31.27 9.29 -20.30
CA PRO A 229 31.58 10.69 -19.98
C PRO A 229 30.80 11.69 -20.82
N LYS A 230 30.42 11.34 -22.07
CA LYS A 230 29.67 12.24 -22.96
C LYS A 230 28.30 12.60 -22.38
N ASN A 231 27.64 11.65 -21.72
CA ASN A 231 26.33 11.85 -21.10
C ASN A 231 26.39 12.63 -19.79
N LEU A 232 27.60 12.88 -19.24
CA LEU A 232 27.83 13.67 -18.03
C LEU A 232 28.15 15.14 -18.33
N ILE A 233 28.48 15.48 -19.58
CA ILE A 233 28.78 16.85 -20.03
C ILE A 233 27.66 17.83 -19.67
N PRO A 234 26.36 17.53 -19.87
CA PRO A 234 25.29 18.46 -19.51
C PRO A 234 25.30 18.86 -18.03
N ALA A 235 25.60 17.93 -17.12
CA ALA A 235 25.67 18.21 -15.69
C ALA A 235 26.85 19.13 -15.34
N LEU A 236 28.01 18.95 -16.00
CA LEU A 236 29.19 19.78 -15.81
C LEU A 236 29.01 21.20 -16.38
N VAL A 237 28.37 21.31 -17.54
CA VAL A 237 28.07 22.62 -18.17
C VAL A 237 27.08 23.41 -17.31
N ASN A 238 26.04 22.75 -16.78
CA ASN A 238 25.09 23.40 -15.88
C ASN A 238 25.77 23.89 -14.59
N TYR A 239 26.70 23.10 -14.05
CA TYR A 239 27.47 23.49 -12.87
C TYR A 239 28.37 24.70 -13.14
N SER A 240 29.11 24.71 -14.26
CA SER A 240 30.02 25.82 -14.59
C SER A 240 29.29 27.14 -14.83
N GLN A 241 28.10 27.10 -15.45
CA GLN A 241 27.26 28.28 -15.63
C GLN A 241 26.71 28.79 -14.30
N SER A 242 26.21 27.89 -13.43
CA SER A 242 25.65 28.27 -12.12
C SER A 242 26.73 28.82 -11.17
N ALA A 243 27.92 28.21 -11.17
CA ALA A 243 29.06 28.70 -10.42
C ALA A 243 29.54 30.07 -10.93
N GLY A 244 29.50 30.32 -12.24
CA GLY A 244 29.82 31.61 -12.83
C GLY A 244 28.88 32.74 -12.39
N THR A 245 27.58 32.46 -12.24
CA THR A 245 26.60 33.44 -11.76
C THR A 245 26.80 33.78 -10.28
N HIS A 246 27.06 32.80 -9.42
CA HIS A 246 27.34 33.03 -8.00
C HIS A 246 28.65 33.81 -7.75
N ILE A 247 29.64 33.67 -8.64
CA ILE A 247 30.87 34.47 -8.57
C ILE A 247 30.60 35.92 -8.98
N ASN A 248 29.72 36.16 -9.95
CA ASN A 248 29.40 37.50 -10.44
C ASN A 248 28.45 38.30 -9.51
N GLU A 249 27.63 37.63 -8.69
CA GLU A 249 26.77 38.28 -7.68
C GLU A 249 27.51 38.61 -6.37
N ALA A 250 28.70 38.03 -6.16
CA ALA A 250 29.54 38.25 -4.98
C ALA A 250 30.66 39.29 -5.17
N ILE A 251 30.64 40.04 -6.29
CA ILE A 251 31.60 41.11 -6.64
C ILE A 251 30.90 42.47 -6.58
#